data_AF-A0A382R9W4-F1
#
_entry.id   AF-A0A382R9W4-F1
#
_cell.length_a   1.000
_cell.length_b   1.000
_cell.length_c   1.000
_cell.angle_alpha   90.00
_cell.angle_beta   90.00
_cell.angle_gamma   90.00
#
_symmetry.space_group_name_H-M   'P 1'
#
loop_
_entity.id
_entity.type
_entity.pdbx_description
1 polymer ?
#
loop_
_entity_poly.entity_id
_entity_poly.type
_entity_poly.pdbx_seq_one_letter_code
_entity_poly.pdbx_strand_id
1 'polypeptide(L)'
;MTYLFDLGKYSRPITTSRPEAQLWFDRGLAWIYGFNHEEAANCFQEVARIDSSCGMAYWGIALANGPFYNLPWEWLSDDEAEKAVLTCYGAAQQALGRSGSATPVERALIQALSRRYPSEKVESIEEFHRWD
;
A
#
# COMPACT_ATOMS: atom_id res chain seq x y z
N MET A 1 20.67 6.19 7.83
CA MET A 1 19.89 6.66 9.01
C MET A 1 19.54 5.45 9.85
N THR A 2 19.88 5.48 11.13
CA THR A 2 19.46 4.46 12.10
C THR A 2 17.98 4.67 12.36
N TYR A 3 17.15 3.68 12.05
CA TYR A 3 15.73 3.74 12.33
C TYR A 3 15.51 3.72 13.84
N LEU A 4 14.77 4.68 14.39
CA LEU A 4 14.74 4.95 15.84
C LEU A 4 13.80 4.02 16.63
N PHE A 5 12.95 3.24 15.96
CA PHE A 5 11.95 2.40 16.59
C PHE A 5 12.30 0.91 16.49
N ASP A 6 12.20 0.20 17.61
CA ASP A 6 12.20 -1.26 17.64
C ASP A 6 10.76 -1.75 17.39
N LEU A 7 10.50 -2.28 16.21
CA LEU A 7 9.19 -2.79 15.78
C LEU A 7 9.09 -4.31 15.88
N GLY A 8 10.05 -4.96 16.55
CA GLY A 8 10.13 -6.41 16.65
C GLY A 8 10.75 -7.07 15.42
N LYS A 9 10.49 -8.37 15.27
CA LYS A 9 11.15 -9.26 14.29
C LYS A 9 10.20 -9.88 13.27
N TYR A 10 8.96 -9.40 13.21
CA TYR A 10 8.01 -9.89 12.22
C TYR A 10 8.55 -9.61 10.81
N SER A 11 8.43 -10.59 9.92
CA SER A 11 8.85 -10.45 8.53
C SER A 11 7.90 -11.23 7.64
N ARG A 12 7.59 -10.63 6.48
CA ARG A 12 6.90 -11.31 5.39
C ARG A 12 7.78 -11.19 4.14
N PRO A 13 8.45 -12.27 3.72
CA PRO A 13 9.26 -12.23 2.51
C PRO A 13 8.47 -11.70 1.31
N ILE A 14 9.07 -10.76 0.58
CA ILE A 14 8.57 -10.21 -0.67
C ILE A 14 9.56 -10.48 -1.80
N THR A 15 9.07 -10.50 -3.04
CA THR A 15 9.94 -10.53 -4.24
C THR A 15 10.74 -9.23 -4.34
N THR A 16 11.95 -9.27 -3.81
CA THR A 16 12.99 -8.25 -3.97
C THR A 16 14.37 -8.91 -3.84
N SER A 17 15.37 -8.35 -4.51
CA SER A 17 16.78 -8.75 -4.33
C SER A 17 17.52 -7.85 -3.33
N ARG A 18 16.83 -6.84 -2.77
CA ARG A 18 17.42 -5.80 -1.91
C ARG A 18 17.04 -6.09 -0.46
N PRO A 19 17.97 -6.55 0.40
CA PRO A 19 17.67 -6.82 1.81
C PRO A 19 17.15 -5.58 2.56
N GLU A 20 17.63 -4.39 2.18
CA GLU A 20 17.15 -3.13 2.73
C GLU A 20 15.67 -2.87 2.39
N ALA A 21 15.22 -3.23 1.18
CA ALA A 21 13.82 -3.09 0.77
C ALA A 21 12.92 -4.05 1.58
N GLN A 22 13.37 -5.29 1.80
CA GLN A 22 12.67 -6.24 2.67
C GLN A 22 12.51 -5.68 4.10
N LEU A 23 13.58 -5.11 4.67
CA LEU A 23 13.53 -4.53 6.01
C LEU A 23 12.54 -3.36 6.10
N TRP A 24 12.51 -2.48 5.10
CA TRP A 24 11.53 -1.38 5.07
C TRP A 24 10.09 -1.87 4.85
N PHE A 25 9.90 -2.93 4.07
CA PHE A 25 8.59 -3.54 3.89
C PHE A 25 8.06 -4.13 5.21
N ASP A 26 8.93 -4.83 5.96
CA ASP A 26 8.58 -5.39 7.26
C ASP A 26 8.21 -4.29 8.27
N ARG A 27 8.90 -3.15 8.26
CA ARG A 27 8.54 -1.96 9.05
C ARG A 27 7.18 -1.39 8.63
N GLY A 28 6.93 -1.27 7.33
CA GLY A 28 5.64 -0.82 6.82
C GLY A 28 4.49 -1.71 7.28
N LEU A 29 4.69 -3.04 7.28
CA LEU A 29 3.72 -3.98 7.84
C LEU A 29 3.53 -3.81 9.36
N ALA A 30 4.61 -3.61 10.11
CA ALA A 30 4.49 -3.39 11.55
C ALA A 30 3.67 -2.12 11.88
N TRP A 31 3.89 -1.03 11.14
CA TRP A 31 3.12 0.21 11.33
C TRP A 31 1.67 0.12 10.91
N ILE A 32 1.39 -0.49 9.74
CA ILE A 32 0.00 -0.61 9.29
C ILE A 32 -0.81 -1.53 10.22
N TYR A 33 -0.19 -2.58 10.77
CA TYR A 33 -0.83 -3.42 11.79
C TYR A 33 -0.99 -2.71 13.13
N GLY A 34 -0.13 -1.74 13.43
CA GLY A 34 -0.25 -0.83 14.57
C GLY A 34 -1.16 0.38 14.32
N PHE A 35 -1.90 0.43 13.21
CA PHE A 35 -2.78 1.53 12.80
C PHE A 35 -2.08 2.88 12.57
N ASN A 36 -0.76 2.89 12.34
CA ASN A 36 -0.05 4.08 11.88
C ASN A 36 0.10 4.05 10.35
N HIS A 37 -0.92 4.55 9.66
CA HIS A 37 -1.01 4.53 8.19
C HIS A 37 0.02 5.46 7.53
N GLU A 38 0.27 6.63 8.10
CA GLU A 38 1.21 7.62 7.55
C GLU A 38 2.65 7.07 7.54
N GLU A 39 3.12 6.55 8.67
CA GLU A 39 4.48 5.99 8.73
C GLU A 39 4.61 4.69 7.93
N ALA A 40 3.52 3.89 7.83
CA ALA A 40 3.50 2.76 6.92
C ALA A 40 3.68 3.19 5.46
N ALA A 41 2.98 4.24 5.02
CA ALA A 41 3.13 4.80 3.68
C ALA A 41 4.57 5.27 3.42
N ASN A 42 5.20 5.96 4.38
CA ASN A 42 6.61 6.38 4.29
C ASN A 42 7.54 5.17 4.13
N CYS A 43 7.33 4.11 4.91
CA CYS A 43 8.10 2.88 4.81
C CYS A 43 7.97 2.24 3.43
N PHE A 44 6.75 2.13 2.89
CA PHE A 44 6.53 1.54 1.56
C PHE A 44 7.08 2.40 0.41
N GLN A 45 7.05 3.73 0.53
CA GLN A 45 7.73 4.64 -0.39
C GLN A 45 9.25 4.42 -0.38
N GLU A 46 9.83 4.15 0.79
CA GLU A 46 11.25 3.84 0.92
C GLU A 46 11.60 2.48 0.28
N VAL A 47 10.72 1.48 0.36
CA VAL A 47 10.85 0.23 -0.43
C VAL A 47 10.91 0.57 -1.92
N ALA A 48 10.01 1.41 -2.44
CA ALA A 48 9.99 1.80 -3.84
C ALA A 48 11.23 2.62 -4.25
N ARG A 49 11.81 3.40 -3.33
CA ARG A 49 13.06 4.14 -3.55
C ARG A 49 14.26 3.20 -3.69
N ILE A 50 14.29 2.13 -2.89
CA ILE A 50 15.40 1.15 -2.86
C ILE A 50 15.27 0.13 -4.01
N ASP A 51 14.05 -0.33 -4.28
CA ASP A 51 13.72 -1.29 -5.33
C ASP A 51 12.46 -0.83 -6.06
N SER A 52 12.65 0.03 -7.06
CA SER A 52 11.56 0.55 -7.89
C SER A 52 10.90 -0.51 -8.77
N SER A 53 11.44 -1.73 -8.84
CA SER A 53 10.82 -2.86 -9.54
C SER A 53 9.93 -3.72 -8.64
N CYS A 54 9.96 -3.50 -7.31
CA CYS A 54 9.19 -4.29 -6.37
C CYS A 54 7.70 -3.94 -6.39
N GLY A 55 6.86 -4.83 -6.94
CA GLY A 55 5.41 -4.62 -6.97
C GLY A 55 4.79 -4.47 -5.57
N MET A 56 5.36 -5.13 -4.56
CA MET A 56 4.87 -5.06 -3.18
C MET A 56 5.10 -3.70 -2.51
N ALA A 57 6.07 -2.92 -2.97
CA ALA A 57 6.25 -1.55 -2.51
C ALA A 57 5.01 -0.70 -2.83
N TYR A 58 4.55 -0.75 -4.08
CA TYR A 58 3.39 0.00 -4.54
C TYR A 58 2.07 -0.56 -4.00
N TRP A 59 1.98 -1.88 -3.82
CA TRP A 59 0.87 -2.49 -3.06
C TRP A 59 0.77 -1.89 -1.65
N GLY A 60 1.90 -1.75 -0.94
CA GLY A 60 1.92 -1.18 0.39
C GLY A 60 1.50 0.30 0.42
N ILE A 61 1.93 1.09 -0.57
CA ILE A 61 1.50 2.49 -0.72
C ILE A 61 -0.03 2.57 -0.89
N ALA A 62 -0.62 1.75 -1.76
CA ALA A 62 -2.08 1.70 -1.96
C ALA A 62 -2.82 1.22 -0.70
N LEU A 63 -2.26 0.23 0.01
CA LEU A 63 -2.84 -0.27 1.26
C LEU A 63 -2.89 0.81 2.35
N ALA A 64 -1.81 1.59 2.49
CA ALA A 64 -1.66 2.52 3.59
C ALA A 64 -2.43 3.84 3.41
N ASN A 65 -2.71 4.27 2.17
CA ASN A 65 -3.28 5.59 1.87
C ASN A 65 -4.79 5.61 1.62
N GLY A 66 -5.46 4.46 1.63
CA GLY A 66 -6.91 4.38 1.43
C GLY A 66 -7.68 4.19 2.75
N PRO A 67 -9.02 4.24 2.68
CA PRO A 67 -9.90 3.94 3.81
C PRO A 67 -9.66 2.59 4.45
N PHE A 68 -9.90 2.55 5.76
CA PHE A 68 -9.71 1.39 6.61
C PHE A 68 -10.86 1.29 7.62
N TYR A 69 -10.86 0.22 8.43
CA TYR A 69 -12.00 -0.17 9.27
C TYR A 69 -12.56 0.95 10.17
N ASN A 70 -11.72 1.90 10.62
CA ASN A 70 -12.12 3.01 11.50
C ASN A 70 -12.16 4.39 10.80
N LEU A 71 -11.96 4.42 9.48
CA LEU A 71 -12.05 5.63 8.66
C LEU A 71 -12.62 5.22 7.28
N PRO A 72 -13.95 4.98 7.20
CA PRO A 72 -14.61 4.62 5.96
C PRO A 72 -14.71 5.82 5.01
N TRP A 73 -15.07 5.56 3.76
CA TRP A 73 -15.15 6.58 2.69
C TRP A 73 -16.03 7.77 3.07
N GLU A 74 -17.17 7.53 3.70
CA GLU A 74 -18.12 8.58 4.10
C GLU A 74 -17.62 9.55 5.17
N TRP A 75 -16.49 9.24 5.81
CA TRP A 75 -15.86 10.11 6.82
C TRP A 75 -14.72 10.95 6.26
N LEU A 76 -14.30 10.71 5.01
CA LEU A 76 -13.33 11.56 4.34
C LEU A 76 -13.98 12.86 3.88
N SER A 77 -13.27 13.96 4.01
CA SER A 77 -13.58 15.17 3.25
C SER A 77 -13.34 14.95 1.75
N ASP A 78 -13.91 15.82 0.90
CA ASP A 78 -13.74 15.73 -0.56
C ASP A 78 -12.25 15.74 -0.96
N ASP A 79 -11.44 16.60 -0.35
CA ASP A 79 -9.99 16.69 -0.60
C ASP A 79 -9.25 15.40 -0.19
N GLU A 80 -9.64 14.81 0.95
CA GLU A 80 -9.06 13.55 1.42
C GLU A 80 -9.44 12.39 0.51
N ALA A 81 -10.69 12.32 0.06
CA ALA A 81 -11.16 11.32 -0.88
C ALA A 81 -10.44 11.42 -2.23
N GLU A 82 -10.30 12.64 -2.78
CA GLU A 82 -9.56 12.86 -4.03
C GLU A 82 -8.10 12.39 -3.92
N LYS A 83 -7.42 12.79 -2.84
CA LYS A 83 -6.03 12.38 -2.58
C LYS A 83 -5.91 10.85 -2.42
N ALA A 84 -6.82 10.23 -1.67
CA ALA A 84 -6.82 8.80 -1.42
C ALA A 84 -7.04 8.01 -2.72
N VAL A 85 -8.06 8.38 -3.52
CA VAL A 85 -8.37 7.74 -4.80
C VAL A 85 -7.18 7.83 -5.76
N LEU A 86 -6.64 9.03 -5.98
CA LEU A 86 -5.53 9.24 -6.91
C LEU A 86 -4.29 8.44 -6.50
N THR A 87 -3.94 8.49 -5.21
CA THR A 87 -2.76 7.79 -4.68
C THR A 87 -2.93 6.28 -4.77
N CYS A 88 -4.08 5.75 -4.33
CA CYS A 88 -4.31 4.32 -4.25
C CYS A 88 -4.48 3.68 -5.63
N TYR A 89 -5.22 4.31 -6.54
CA TYR A 89 -5.32 3.85 -7.93
C TYR A 89 -3.95 3.86 -8.61
N GLY A 90 -3.23 4.98 -8.54
CA GLY A 90 -1.91 5.11 -9.15
C GLY A 90 -0.94 4.05 -8.64
N ALA A 91 -0.88 3.86 -7.31
CA ALA A 91 -0.04 2.84 -6.70
C ALA A 91 -0.49 1.41 -7.08
N ALA A 92 -1.79 1.12 -7.14
CA ALA A 92 -2.29 -0.18 -7.59
C ALA A 92 -1.91 -0.50 -9.04
N GLN A 93 -1.97 0.49 -9.96
CA GLN A 93 -1.53 0.32 -11.34
C GLN A 93 -0.01 0.10 -11.44
N GLN A 94 0.79 0.84 -10.65
CA GLN A 94 2.24 0.62 -10.59
C GLN A 94 2.58 -0.78 -10.04
N ALA A 95 1.83 -1.26 -9.05
CA ALA A 95 1.98 -2.61 -8.51
C ALA A 95 1.66 -3.68 -9.56
N LEU A 96 0.54 -3.53 -10.29
CA LEU A 96 0.16 -4.42 -11.41
C LEU A 96 1.26 -4.51 -12.47
N GLY A 97 1.79 -3.35 -12.92
CA GLY A 97 2.85 -3.29 -13.93
C GLY A 97 4.17 -3.94 -13.51
N ARG A 98 4.37 -4.19 -12.20
CA ARG A 98 5.57 -4.80 -11.61
C ARG A 98 5.33 -6.21 -11.06
N SER A 99 4.16 -6.78 -11.31
CA SER A 99 3.77 -8.06 -10.73
C SER A 99 4.31 -9.29 -11.50
N GLY A 100 5.03 -9.10 -12.61
CA GLY A 100 5.45 -10.18 -13.51
C GLY A 100 6.40 -11.22 -12.87
N SER A 101 7.31 -10.79 -12.00
CA SER A 101 8.22 -11.66 -11.25
C SER A 101 7.71 -12.03 -9.86
N ALA A 102 6.56 -11.47 -9.44
CA ALA A 102 6.04 -11.62 -8.09
C ALA A 102 5.51 -13.05 -7.84
N THR A 103 5.60 -13.49 -6.58
CA THR A 103 5.07 -14.80 -6.17
C THR A 103 3.55 -14.87 -6.40
N PRO A 104 2.94 -16.08 -6.49
CA PRO A 104 1.49 -16.19 -6.66
C PRO A 104 0.68 -15.43 -5.61
N VAL A 105 1.13 -15.44 -4.35
CA VAL A 105 0.45 -14.73 -3.25
C VAL A 105 0.56 -13.22 -3.42
N GLU A 106 1.73 -12.70 -3.77
CA GLU A 106 1.91 -11.27 -4.04
C GLU A 106 1.06 -10.80 -5.21
N ARG A 107 1.01 -11.57 -6.30
CA ARG A 107 0.15 -11.27 -7.45
C ARG A 107 -1.32 -11.21 -7.05
N ALA A 108 -1.78 -12.14 -6.22
CA ALA A 108 -3.16 -12.14 -5.72
C ALA A 108 -3.46 -10.90 -4.86
N LEU A 109 -2.54 -10.51 -3.97
CA LEU A 109 -2.69 -9.30 -3.15
C LEU A 109 -2.70 -8.01 -3.99
N ILE A 110 -1.82 -7.91 -4.98
CA ILE A 110 -1.77 -6.80 -5.94
C ILE A 110 -3.09 -6.72 -6.73
N GLN A 111 -3.58 -7.86 -7.23
CA GLN A 111 -4.84 -7.92 -7.95
C GLN A 111 -6.02 -7.51 -7.07
N ALA A 112 -6.06 -7.95 -5.80
CA ALA A 112 -7.09 -7.55 -4.86
C ALA A 112 -7.12 -6.03 -4.67
N LEU A 113 -5.97 -5.38 -4.46
CA LEU A 113 -5.94 -3.91 -4.33
C LEU A 113 -6.31 -3.18 -5.63
N SER A 114 -5.95 -3.71 -6.80
CA SER A 114 -6.41 -3.10 -8.07
C SER A 114 -7.92 -3.16 -8.28
N ARG A 115 -8.61 -4.12 -7.65
CA ARG A 115 -10.08 -4.18 -7.65
C ARG A 115 -10.69 -3.24 -6.61
N ARG A 116 -10.02 -3.07 -5.47
CA ARG A 116 -10.39 -2.10 -4.43
C ARG A 116 -10.21 -0.64 -4.90
N TYR A 117 -9.28 -0.38 -5.80
CA TYR A 117 -9.04 0.96 -6.35
C TYR A 117 -9.09 0.91 -7.89
N PRO A 118 -10.28 0.78 -8.49
CA PRO A 118 -10.45 0.54 -9.92
C PRO A 118 -10.43 1.82 -10.77
N SER A 119 -10.53 3.01 -10.17
CA SER A 119 -10.68 4.30 -10.86
C SER A 119 -9.81 5.37 -10.21
N GLU A 120 -9.35 6.34 -11.00
CA GLU A 120 -8.69 7.57 -10.52
C GLU A 120 -9.67 8.70 -10.16
N LYS A 121 -10.97 8.45 -10.32
CA LYS A 121 -12.03 9.44 -10.07
C LYS A 121 -12.70 9.18 -8.73
N VAL A 122 -13.01 10.25 -8.02
CA VAL A 122 -13.90 10.20 -6.86
C VAL A 122 -15.29 9.80 -7.33
N GLU A 123 -15.86 8.78 -6.69
CA GLU A 123 -17.18 8.25 -7.01
C GLU A 123 -18.17 8.52 -5.88
N SER A 124 -19.44 8.16 -6.09
CA SER A 124 -20.44 8.21 -5.03
C SER A 124 -20.13 7.22 -3.89
N ILE A 125 -20.62 7.51 -2.67
CA ILE A 125 -20.50 6.60 -1.52
C ILE A 125 -21.04 5.19 -1.82
N GLU A 126 -22.13 5.07 -2.60
CA GLU A 126 -22.66 3.76 -3.02
C GLU A 126 -21.63 2.97 -3.83
N GLU A 127 -20.93 3.63 -4.74
CA GLU A 127 -19.92 2.99 -5.58
C GLU A 127 -18.66 2.66 -4.77
N PHE A 128 -18.25 3.54 -3.84
CA PHE A 128 -17.16 3.24 -2.92
C PHE A 128 -17.43 2.01 -2.03
N HIS A 129 -18.67 1.78 -1.60
CA HIS A 129 -19.00 0.54 -0.88
C HIS A 129 -18.89 -0.72 -1.75
N ARG A 130 -18.93 -0.62 -3.08
CA ARG A 130 -18.69 -1.76 -3.99
C ARG A 130 -17.20 -2.03 -4.21
N TRP A 131 -16.34 -1.10 -3.81
CA TRP A 131 -14.89 -1.24 -3.86
C TRP A 131 -14.34 -2.01 -2.65
N ASP A 132 -15.07 -2.02 -1.53
CA ASP A 132 -14.78 -2.77 -0.31
C ASP A 132 -15.24 -4.24 -0.38
#